data_AF-A0A9E0X3Q5-F1
#
_entry.id   AF-A0A9E0X3Q5-F1
#
_cell.length_a   1.000
_cell.length_b   1.000
_cell.length_c   1.000
_cell.angle_alpha   90.00
_cell.angle_beta   90.00
_cell.angle_gamma   90.00
#
_symmetry.space_group_name_H-M   'P 1'
#
loop_
_entity.id
_entity.type
_entity.pdbx_description
1 polymer ?
#
loop_
_entity_poly.entity_id
_entity_poly.type
_entity_poly.pdbx_seq_one_letter_code
_entity_poly.pdbx_strand_id
1 'polypeptide(L)'
;MAVGVDVGAAVTGDDVGAAGAGTVVCSVVTGDGVGAAGAGTVVCSVVTGDDVGAAGAGTVVCSVVTGASVGAAGAGNGAVVAGT
;
A
#
# COMPACT_ATOMS: atom_id res chain seq x y z
N MET A 1 13.66 -7.33 -1.53
CA MET A 1 13.57 -6.25 -0.52
C MET A 1 14.36 -5.06 -1.04
N ALA A 2 13.69 -4.02 -1.52
CA ALA A 2 14.35 -2.74 -1.74
C ALA A 2 14.44 -2.04 -0.38
N VAL A 3 15.66 -1.82 0.11
CA VAL A 3 15.92 -1.02 1.32
C VAL A 3 16.58 0.25 0.82
N GLY A 4 15.75 1.24 0.53
CA GLY A 4 16.16 2.55 0.03
C GLY A 4 15.66 3.63 0.97
N VAL A 5 16.33 4.78 0.97
CA VAL A 5 15.80 6.00 1.60
C VAL A 5 14.40 6.34 1.09
N ASP A 6 14.12 5.95 -0.16
CA ASP A 6 12.81 5.95 -0.80
C ASP A 6 12.59 4.60 -1.51
N VAL A 7 11.49 3.91 -1.18
CA VAL A 7 11.10 2.62 -1.79
C VAL A 7 9.85 2.82 -2.63
N GLY A 8 9.99 2.64 -3.94
CA GLY A 8 8.89 2.73 -4.92
C GLY A 8 8.68 1.39 -5.62
N ALA A 9 7.44 0.89 -5.65
CA ALA A 9 7.08 -0.31 -6.41
C ALA A 9 5.78 -0.10 -7.20
N ALA A 10 5.77 -0.53 -8.46
CA ALA A 10 4.58 -0.63 -9.28
C ALA A 10 4.45 -2.08 -9.76
N VAL A 11 3.36 -2.75 -9.41
CA VAL A 11 3.16 -4.17 -9.69
C VAL A 11 1.80 -4.38 -10.34
N THR A 12 1.78 -5.14 -11.43
CA THR A 12 0.55 -5.48 -12.17
C THR A 12 0.49 -6.98 -12.42
N GLY A 13 -0.65 -7.60 -12.15
CA GLY A 13 -0.90 -9.00 -12.43
C GLY A 13 -1.94 -9.61 -11.50
N ASP A 14 -2.35 -10.83 -11.80
CA ASP A 14 -3.29 -11.58 -10.96
C ASP A 14 -2.53 -12.13 -9.74
N ASP A 15 -3.10 -12.00 -8.54
CA ASP A 15 -2.52 -12.45 -7.27
C ASP A 15 -1.12 -11.86 -6.95
N VAL A 16 -0.97 -10.54 -7.07
CA VAL A 16 0.32 -9.84 -6.82
C VAL A 16 0.31 -8.95 -5.59
N GLY A 17 1.51 -8.75 -5.00
CA GLY A 17 1.66 -7.82 -3.89
C GLY A 17 2.99 -7.09 -3.86
N ALA A 18 2.98 -5.90 -3.25
CA ALA A 18 4.15 -5.07 -3.03
C ALA A 18 4.41 -4.87 -1.53
N ALA A 19 5.67 -4.96 -1.12
CA ALA A 19 6.08 -4.66 0.25
C ALA A 19 7.35 -3.81 0.28
N GLY A 20 7.35 -2.75 1.10
CA GLY A 20 8.48 -1.83 1.22
C GLY A 20 8.69 -1.31 2.64
N ALA A 21 9.95 -1.02 2.98
CA ALA A 21 10.31 -0.35 4.23
C ALA A 21 11.42 0.69 3.99
N GLY A 22 11.24 1.90 4.52
CA GLY A 22 12.17 3.01 4.27
C GLY A 22 11.71 4.32 4.92
N THR A 23 12.37 5.44 4.63
CA THR A 23 11.90 6.75 5.13
C THR A 23 10.63 7.15 4.41
N VAL A 24 10.60 6.97 3.08
CA VAL A 24 9.41 7.12 2.24
C VAL A 24 9.15 5.80 1.53
N VAL A 25 7.91 5.31 1.60
CA VAL A 25 7.47 4.11 0.89
C VAL A 25 6.27 4.49 0.02
N CYS A 26 6.34 4.20 -1.27
CA CYS A 26 5.24 4.40 -2.21
C CYS A 26 4.99 3.10 -3.00
N SER A 27 3.75 2.64 -3.05
CA SER A 27 3.40 1.41 -3.79
C SER A 27 2.13 1.59 -4.60
N VAL A 28 2.15 1.10 -5.84
CA VAL A 28 0.99 1.04 -6.72
C VAL A 28 0.81 -0.41 -7.17
N VAL A 29 -0.33 -1.02 -6.87
CA VAL A 29 -0.58 -2.42 -7.18
C VAL A 29 -1.92 -2.57 -7.88
N THR A 30 -1.96 -3.30 -9.00
CA THR A 30 -3.19 -3.49 -9.79
C THR A 30 -3.37 -4.92 -10.27
N GLY A 31 -4.58 -5.49 -10.11
CA GLY A 31 -4.95 -6.80 -10.66
C GLY A 31 -6.01 -7.53 -9.82
N ASP A 32 -6.32 -8.77 -10.16
CA ASP A 32 -7.33 -9.56 -9.45
C ASP A 32 -6.67 -10.23 -8.23
N GLY A 33 -7.04 -9.83 -7.01
CA GLY A 33 -6.45 -10.38 -5.77
C GLY A 33 -5.13 -9.73 -5.34
N VAL A 34 -5.10 -8.42 -5.03
CA VAL A 34 -3.83 -7.70 -4.85
C VAL A 34 -3.63 -6.99 -3.51
N GLY A 35 -2.36 -6.88 -3.09
CA GLY A 35 -1.98 -6.38 -1.76
C GLY A 35 -0.80 -5.40 -1.74
N ALA A 36 -0.85 -4.37 -0.89
CA ALA A 36 0.32 -3.53 -0.60
C ALA A 36 0.60 -3.41 0.90
N ALA A 37 1.88 -3.46 1.29
CA ALA A 37 2.32 -3.23 2.66
C ALA A 37 3.52 -2.27 2.72
N GLY A 38 3.45 -1.26 3.59
CA GLY A 38 4.51 -0.27 3.74
C GLY A 38 4.81 0.09 5.19
N ALA A 39 6.08 0.28 5.52
CA ALA A 39 6.50 0.80 6.82
C ALA A 39 7.54 1.92 6.66
N GLY A 40 7.32 3.07 7.30
CA GLY A 40 8.25 4.20 7.17
C GLY A 40 7.82 5.46 7.88
N THR A 41 8.51 6.58 7.64
CA THR A 41 8.05 7.89 8.14
C THR A 41 6.85 8.36 7.34
N VAL A 42 6.89 8.17 6.02
CA VAL A 42 5.80 8.44 5.09
C VAL A 42 5.50 7.17 4.30
N VAL A 43 4.27 6.69 4.36
CA VAL A 43 3.80 5.53 3.60
C VAL A 43 2.63 5.95 2.71
N CYS A 44 2.74 5.70 1.42
CA CYS A 44 1.69 5.90 0.43
C CYS A 44 1.42 4.60 -0.31
N SER A 45 0.16 4.20 -0.46
CA SER A 45 -0.20 3.00 -1.21
C SER A 45 -1.49 3.21 -1.98
N VAL A 46 -1.49 2.77 -3.25
CA VAL A 46 -2.66 2.73 -4.11
C VAL A 46 -2.83 1.30 -4.61
N VAL A 47 -3.95 0.68 -4.29
CA VAL A 47 -4.24 -0.72 -4.63
C VAL A 47 -5.58 -0.81 -5.33
N THR A 48 -5.65 -1.51 -6.46
CA THR A 48 -6.86 -1.57 -7.30
C THR A 48 -7.08 -2.96 -7.88
N GLY A 49 -8.29 -3.50 -7.77
CA GLY A 49 -8.56 -4.90 -8.15
C GLY A 49 -9.93 -5.39 -7.67
N ASP A 50 -10.21 -6.68 -7.84
CA ASP A 50 -11.47 -7.28 -7.33
C ASP A 50 -11.41 -7.56 -5.82
N ASP A 51 -10.42 -8.32 -5.36
CA ASP A 51 -10.13 -8.54 -3.94
C ASP A 51 -8.82 -7.83 -3.56
N VAL A 52 -8.87 -6.84 -2.67
CA VAL A 52 -7.73 -5.94 -2.46
C VAL A 52 -7.43 -5.56 -1.01
N GLY A 53 -6.14 -5.46 -0.71
CA GLY A 53 -5.60 -5.18 0.62
C GLY A 53 -4.54 -4.08 0.65
N ALA A 54 -4.58 -3.15 1.60
CA ALA A 54 -3.44 -2.27 1.89
C ALA A 54 -3.19 -2.09 3.39
N ALA A 55 -1.91 -2.15 3.78
CA ALA A 55 -1.48 -1.90 5.15
C ALA A 55 -0.30 -0.91 5.18
N GLY A 56 -0.41 0.14 5.99
CA GLY A 56 0.67 1.11 6.17
C GLY A 56 0.95 1.40 7.64
N ALA A 57 2.22 1.54 8.00
CA ALA A 57 2.65 1.97 9.34
C ALA A 57 3.66 3.11 9.26
N GLY A 58 3.40 4.22 9.93
CA GLY A 58 4.31 5.37 9.91
C GLY A 58 3.82 6.62 10.61
N THR A 59 4.57 7.72 10.49
CA THR A 59 4.10 9.02 11.01
C THR A 59 2.93 9.53 10.16
N VAL A 60 3.07 9.42 8.84
CA VAL A 60 2.03 9.75 7.86
C VAL A 60 1.77 8.51 7.02
N VAL A 61 0.52 8.08 6.97
CA VAL A 61 0.09 6.94 6.16
C VAL A 61 -1.06 7.41 5.26
N CYS A 62 -0.95 7.19 3.96
CA CYS A 62 -2.02 7.39 3.00
C CYS A 62 -2.22 6.10 2.23
N SER A 63 -3.42 5.51 2.32
CA SER A 63 -3.75 4.30 1.57
C SER A 63 -5.07 4.47 0.86
N VAL A 64 -5.07 4.24 -0.44
CA VAL A 64 -6.25 4.25 -1.30
C VAL A 64 -6.40 2.85 -1.86
N VAL A 65 -7.54 2.23 -1.60
CA VAL A 65 -7.83 0.87 -2.05
C VAL A 65 -9.17 0.89 -2.78
N THR A 66 -9.23 0.28 -3.96
CA THR A 66 -10.46 0.25 -4.77
C THR A 66 -10.72 -1.16 -5.25
N GLY A 67 -11.90 -1.71 -4.97
CA GLY A 67 -12.26 -3.05 -5.39
C GLY A 67 -13.61 -3.57 -4.91
N ALA A 68 -13.96 -4.78 -5.33
CA ALA A 68 -15.21 -5.43 -4.92
C ALA A 68 -15.18 -5.88 -3.45
N SER A 69 -14.02 -6.35 -2.97
CA SER A 69 -13.75 -6.65 -1.56
C SER A 69 -12.50 -5.91 -1.10
N VAL A 70 -12.64 -5.02 -0.12
CA VAL A 70 -11.58 -4.10 0.29
C VAL A 70 -11.21 -4.27 1.77
N GLY A 71 -9.91 -4.45 2.04
CA GLY A 71 -9.32 -4.41 3.37
C GLY A 71 -8.20 -3.38 3.46
N ALA A 72 -8.36 -2.32 4.26
CA ALA A 72 -7.34 -1.28 4.34
C ALA A 72 -7.07 -0.88 5.80
N ALA A 73 -5.79 -0.80 6.17
CA ALA A 73 -5.35 -0.49 7.52
C ALA A 73 -4.17 0.50 7.51
N GLY A 74 -4.23 1.49 8.40
CA GLY A 74 -3.18 2.49 8.56
C GLY A 74 -2.91 2.74 10.03
N ALA A 75 -1.65 2.65 10.44
CA ALA A 75 -1.21 2.94 11.79
C ALA A 75 -0.25 4.14 11.77
N GLY A 76 -0.63 5.24 12.44
CA GLY A 76 0.17 6.45 12.45
C GLY A 76 -0.52 7.68 13.00
N ASN A 77 0.25 8.73 13.30
CA ASN A 77 -0.28 10.01 13.78
C ASN A 77 -1.13 10.74 12.73
N GLY A 78 -0.88 10.50 11.44
CA GLY A 78 -1.65 11.02 10.32
C GLY A 78 -2.01 9.92 9.32
N ALA A 79 -2.72 8.88 9.78
CA ALA A 79 -3.19 7.80 8.92
C ALA A 79 -4.52 8.17 8.24
N VAL A 80 -4.53 8.16 6.91
CA VAL A 80 -5.71 8.30 6.05
C VAL A 80 -5.83 7.03 5.23
N VAL A 81 -6.99 6.38 5.35
CA VAL A 81 -7.28 5.13 4.65
C VAL A 81 -8.63 5.29 3.97
N ALA A 82 -8.66 5.13 2.64
CA ALA A 82 -9.85 5.18 1.82
C ALA A 82 -10.03 3.84 1.09
N GLY A 83 -11.22 3.27 1.17
CA GLY A 83 -11.62 2.04 0.51
C GLY A 83 -12.96 2.24 -0.20
N THR A 84 -13.08 1.85 -1.46
CA THR A 84 -14.35 1.87 -2.23
C THR A 84 -14.57 0.60 -3.01
#